data_AF-A0A5Q0UGC8-F1
#
_entry.id   AF-A0A5Q0UGC8-F1
#
_cell.length_a   1.000
_cell.length_b   1.000
_cell.length_c   1.000
_cell.angle_alpha   90.00
_cell.angle_beta   90.00
_cell.angle_gamma   90.00
#
_symmetry.space_group_name_H-M   'P 1'
#
loop_
_entity.id
_entity.type
_entity.pdbx_description
1 polymer ?
#
loop_
_entity_poly.entity_id
_entity_poly.type
_entity_poly.pdbx_seq_one_letter_code
_entity_poly.pdbx_strand_id
1 'polypeptide(L)'
;MTDIKFSDLPEEFKVHLSEKGKDDLWHRIDEFGGIKTLSESFDFSRSKMYNWKNKDLALPVKFVKRIMGENSTDEVTVLKGKGSSSYIKEPFFPLNVSSELLTRVEASVNENSDGTPVYITGEKVLADRFTELLEQLGRVEYSVYSRDSRFEVRYPKFLNQLFRGISYETNFSALIDEKGEIKDGTILVRDREIDISDFDGKLYSREKSFEIALQRSDSDKIAELMAEESTKVRRMIGN
;
A
#
# COMPACT_ATOMS: atom_id res chain seq x y z
N MET A 1 2.35 -10.04 -8.94
CA MET A 1 1.46 -8.87 -8.76
C MET A 1 0.06 -9.41 -8.57
N THR A 2 -0.71 -8.81 -7.67
CA THR A 2 -2.06 -9.26 -7.36
C THR A 2 -3.02 -8.09 -7.50
N ASP A 3 -4.05 -8.29 -8.34
CA ASP A 3 -5.02 -7.26 -8.68
C ASP A 3 -6.27 -7.44 -7.81
N ILE A 4 -6.60 -6.44 -6.99
CA ILE A 4 -7.81 -6.44 -6.17
C ILE A 4 -8.88 -5.64 -6.91
N LYS A 5 -9.89 -6.33 -7.43
CA LYS A 5 -11.01 -5.67 -8.09
C LYS A 5 -11.89 -4.99 -7.05
N PHE A 6 -12.65 -3.99 -7.48
CA PHE A 6 -13.66 -3.36 -6.64
C PHE A 6 -14.69 -4.36 -6.11
N SER A 7 -14.96 -5.42 -6.88
CA SER A 7 -15.85 -6.50 -6.48
C SER A 7 -15.29 -7.39 -5.37
N ASP A 8 -13.98 -7.47 -5.22
CA ASP A 8 -13.32 -8.30 -4.21
C ASP A 8 -13.09 -7.54 -2.89
N LEU A 9 -13.39 -6.23 -2.85
CA LEU A 9 -13.27 -5.44 -1.63
C LEU A 9 -14.25 -5.91 -0.55
N PRO A 10 -13.84 -5.91 0.73
CA PRO A 10 -14.73 -6.20 1.84
C PRO A 10 -15.97 -5.29 1.83
N GLU A 11 -17.15 -5.88 2.06
CA GLU A 11 -18.43 -5.21 1.95
C GLU A 11 -18.60 -4.00 2.89
N GLU A 12 -17.90 -4.03 4.02
CA GLU A 12 -17.89 -3.00 5.05
C GLU A 12 -16.98 -1.81 4.73
N PHE A 13 -16.14 -1.92 3.71
CA PHE A 13 -15.37 -0.78 3.20
C PHE A 13 -16.34 0.27 2.66
N LYS A 14 -15.85 1.51 2.58
CA LYS A 14 -16.65 2.64 2.15
C LYS A 14 -15.94 3.44 1.09
N VAL A 15 -16.72 4.05 0.23
CA VAL A 15 -16.25 4.93 -0.83
C VAL A 15 -16.93 6.28 -0.80
N HIS A 16 -16.22 7.32 -1.22
CA HIS A 16 -16.85 8.52 -1.77
C HIS A 16 -16.87 8.39 -3.29
N LEU A 17 -17.99 8.81 -3.87
CA LEU A 17 -18.13 8.94 -5.30
C LEU A 17 -17.91 10.41 -5.70
N SER A 18 -17.53 10.63 -6.95
CA SER A 18 -17.62 11.93 -7.61
C SER A 18 -19.07 12.43 -7.60
N GLU A 19 -19.29 13.71 -7.86
CA GLU A 19 -20.66 14.25 -8.00
C GLU A 19 -21.45 13.50 -9.08
N LYS A 20 -20.83 13.23 -10.23
CA LYS A 20 -21.45 12.44 -11.30
C LYS A 20 -21.83 11.02 -10.83
N GLY A 21 -20.93 10.34 -10.14
CA GLY A 21 -21.20 9.00 -9.60
C GLY A 21 -22.32 8.99 -8.56
N LYS A 22 -22.43 10.04 -7.72
CA LYS A 22 -23.55 10.21 -6.78
C LYS A 22 -24.86 10.41 -7.53
N ASP A 23 -24.88 11.28 -8.53
CA ASP A 23 -26.09 11.55 -9.32
C ASP A 23 -26.57 10.28 -10.03
N ASP A 24 -25.67 9.56 -10.69
CA ASP A 24 -25.97 8.28 -11.35
C ASP A 24 -26.50 7.23 -10.36
N LEU A 25 -25.87 7.12 -9.18
CA LEU A 25 -26.31 6.19 -8.13
C LEU A 25 -27.74 6.49 -7.67
N TRP A 26 -28.04 7.74 -7.35
CA TRP A 26 -29.35 8.12 -6.84
C TRP A 26 -30.43 8.09 -7.93
N HIS A 27 -30.07 8.42 -9.17
CA HIS A 27 -30.95 8.28 -10.33
C HIS A 27 -31.40 6.83 -10.50
N ARG A 28 -30.47 5.86 -10.47
CA ARG A 28 -30.80 4.42 -10.52
C ARG A 28 -31.68 3.96 -9.37
N ILE A 29 -31.51 4.53 -8.18
CA ILE A 29 -32.39 4.23 -7.03
C ILE A 29 -33.79 4.77 -7.28
N ASP A 30 -33.92 5.96 -7.85
CA ASP A 30 -35.22 6.55 -8.20
C ASP A 30 -35.90 5.74 -9.32
N GLU A 31 -35.15 5.25 -10.33
CA GLU A 31 -35.64 4.30 -11.35
C GLU A 31 -36.13 2.97 -10.74
N PHE A 32 -35.51 2.51 -9.66
CA PHE A 32 -35.93 1.32 -8.90
C PHE A 32 -37.20 1.57 -8.05
N GLY A 33 -37.85 2.74 -8.16
CA GLY A 33 -39.01 3.10 -7.34
C GLY A 33 -38.63 3.78 -6.02
N GLY A 34 -37.40 4.29 -5.92
CA GLY A 34 -36.91 5.13 -4.83
C GLY A 34 -36.43 4.39 -3.58
N ILE A 35 -35.95 5.18 -2.61
CA ILE A 35 -35.33 4.69 -1.36
C ILE A 35 -36.23 3.71 -0.60
N LYS A 36 -37.56 3.93 -0.56
CA LYS A 36 -38.49 3.06 0.17
C LYS A 36 -38.49 1.64 -0.41
N THR A 37 -38.74 1.52 -1.72
CA THR A 37 -38.79 0.25 -2.45
C THR A 37 -37.46 -0.48 -2.37
N LEU A 38 -36.35 0.25 -2.53
CA LEU A 38 -35.02 -0.33 -2.40
C LEU A 38 -34.74 -0.88 -1.00
N SER A 39 -35.12 -0.13 0.05
CA SER A 39 -34.91 -0.54 1.45
C SER A 39 -35.68 -1.82 1.81
N GLU A 40 -36.90 -1.98 1.28
CA GLU A 40 -37.72 -3.17 1.47
C GLU A 40 -37.15 -4.39 0.70
N SER A 41 -36.44 -4.15 -0.41
CA SER A 41 -35.92 -5.21 -1.29
C SER A 41 -34.52 -5.71 -0.94
N PHE A 42 -33.65 -4.88 -0.36
CA PHE A 42 -32.21 -5.19 -0.21
C PHE A 42 -31.65 -5.06 1.22
N ASP A 43 -32.52 -5.05 2.23
CA ASP A 43 -32.16 -4.95 3.66
C ASP A 43 -31.20 -3.77 3.98
N PHE A 44 -31.40 -2.66 3.27
CA PHE A 44 -30.74 -1.40 3.60
C PHE A 44 -31.65 -0.56 4.50
N SER A 45 -31.10 -0.06 5.60
CA SER A 45 -31.87 0.84 6.48
C SER A 45 -32.23 2.12 5.72
N ARG A 46 -33.54 2.37 5.58
CA ARG A 46 -34.10 3.60 4.97
C ARG A 46 -33.51 4.87 5.58
N SER A 47 -33.36 4.92 6.91
CA SER A 47 -32.75 6.06 7.61
C SER A 47 -31.29 6.27 7.23
N LYS A 48 -30.50 5.19 7.11
CA LYS A 48 -29.09 5.28 6.66
C LYS A 48 -28.99 5.78 5.23
N MET A 49 -29.87 5.31 4.33
CA MET A 49 -29.87 5.76 2.94
C MET A 49 -30.17 7.26 2.81
N TYR A 50 -31.16 7.80 3.54
CA TYR A 50 -31.39 9.25 3.55
C TYR A 50 -30.20 10.03 4.12
N ASN A 51 -29.54 9.52 5.16
CA ASN A 51 -28.32 10.14 5.66
C ASN A 51 -27.21 10.14 4.60
N TRP A 52 -27.02 9.03 3.87
CA TRP A 52 -26.07 8.94 2.77
C TRP A 52 -26.38 9.93 1.65
N LYS A 53 -27.65 10.06 1.25
CA LYS A 53 -28.10 11.01 0.21
C LYS A 53 -27.88 12.47 0.62
N ASN A 54 -28.10 12.80 1.89
CA ASN A 54 -28.20 14.20 2.33
C ASN A 54 -26.95 14.77 3.04
N LYS A 55 -26.02 13.92 3.52
CA LYS A 55 -24.91 14.36 4.41
C LYS A 55 -23.51 14.11 3.84
N ASP A 56 -23.39 13.87 2.54
CA ASP A 56 -22.11 13.55 1.87
C ASP A 56 -21.26 12.51 2.63
N LEU A 57 -21.92 11.43 3.05
CA LEU A 57 -21.28 10.35 3.79
C LEU A 57 -20.75 9.31 2.82
N ALA A 58 -19.59 8.73 3.16
CA ALA A 58 -19.10 7.59 2.40
C ALA A 58 -20.08 6.41 2.44
N LEU A 59 -20.27 5.83 1.26
CA LEU A 59 -21.21 4.77 0.97
C LEU A 59 -20.52 3.42 1.17
N PRO A 60 -21.18 2.42 1.78
CA PRO A 60 -20.64 1.07 1.83
C PRO A 60 -20.40 0.52 0.41
N VAL A 61 -19.30 -0.19 0.19
CA VAL A 61 -18.98 -0.83 -1.09
C VAL A 61 -20.12 -1.75 -1.52
N LYS A 62 -20.68 -2.54 -0.60
CA LYS A 62 -21.84 -3.40 -0.91
C LYS A 62 -23.06 -2.65 -1.47
N PHE A 63 -23.28 -1.42 -1.02
CA PHE A 63 -24.38 -0.59 -1.48
C PHE A 63 -24.11 -0.09 -2.89
N VAL A 64 -22.91 0.44 -3.14
CA VAL A 64 -22.51 0.90 -4.47
C VAL A 64 -22.51 -0.25 -5.48
N LYS A 65 -21.90 -1.39 -5.15
CA LYS A 65 -21.90 -2.59 -6.01
C LYS A 65 -23.30 -3.05 -6.38
N ARG A 66 -24.23 -3.05 -5.42
CA ARG A 66 -25.61 -3.53 -5.64
C ARG A 66 -26.36 -2.69 -6.67
N ILE A 67 -26.10 -1.38 -6.71
CA ILE A 67 -26.87 -0.43 -7.54
C ILE A 67 -26.14 -0.07 -8.82
N MET A 68 -24.84 0.20 -8.73
CA MET A 68 -24.05 0.66 -9.86
C MET A 68 -23.40 -0.50 -10.64
N GLY A 69 -23.25 -1.65 -10.01
CA GLY A 69 -22.50 -2.78 -10.53
C GLY A 69 -21.01 -2.70 -10.18
N GLU A 70 -20.22 -3.62 -10.73
CA GLU A 70 -18.80 -3.77 -10.38
C GLU A 70 -17.87 -2.87 -11.20
N ASN A 71 -18.37 -2.28 -12.29
CA ASN A 71 -17.59 -1.47 -13.24
C ASN A 71 -17.58 0.04 -12.91
N SER A 72 -18.17 0.46 -11.80
CA SER A 72 -18.35 1.88 -11.46
C SER A 72 -17.16 2.47 -10.70
N THR A 73 -15.96 1.97 -10.99
CA THR A 73 -14.72 2.37 -10.32
C THR A 73 -14.25 3.76 -10.69
N ASP A 74 -14.55 4.22 -11.91
CA ASP A 74 -14.10 5.52 -12.43
C ASP A 74 -14.63 6.70 -11.62
N GLU A 75 -15.77 6.51 -10.96
CA GLU A 75 -16.39 7.54 -10.15
C GLU A 75 -15.97 7.46 -8.68
N VAL A 76 -15.12 6.50 -8.27
CA VAL A 76 -14.64 6.37 -6.89
C VAL A 76 -13.51 7.36 -6.64
N THR A 77 -13.75 8.35 -5.78
CA THR A 77 -12.77 9.41 -5.46
C THR A 77 -12.02 9.13 -4.16
N VAL A 78 -12.59 8.33 -3.25
CA VAL A 78 -11.96 7.96 -1.98
C VAL A 78 -12.33 6.52 -1.63
N LEU A 79 -11.36 5.74 -1.17
CA LEU A 79 -11.56 4.43 -0.54
C LEU A 79 -11.12 4.47 0.93
N LYS A 80 -11.95 3.95 1.84
CA LYS A 80 -11.61 3.81 3.26
C LYS A 80 -12.20 2.57 3.91
N GLY A 81 -11.52 2.06 4.94
CA GLY A 81 -12.02 0.98 5.77
C GLY A 81 -13.19 1.39 6.67
N LYS A 82 -13.86 0.39 7.25
CA LYS A 82 -14.93 0.59 8.24
C LYS A 82 -14.40 1.33 9.47
N GLY A 83 -14.92 2.53 9.73
CA GLY A 83 -14.53 3.32 10.91
C GLY A 83 -13.12 3.91 10.84
N SER A 84 -12.47 3.85 9.68
CA SER A 84 -11.15 4.45 9.47
C SER A 84 -11.28 5.95 9.23
N SER A 85 -10.42 6.73 9.87
CA SER A 85 -10.17 8.14 9.52
C SER A 85 -9.30 8.25 8.27
N SER A 86 -8.35 7.32 8.11
CA SER A 86 -7.42 7.31 6.98
C SER A 86 -7.99 6.67 5.73
N TYR A 87 -7.49 7.07 4.57
CA TYR A 87 -8.06 6.74 3.26
C TYR A 87 -7.02 6.65 2.13
N ILE A 88 -7.48 6.19 0.97
CA ILE A 88 -6.82 6.36 -0.33
C ILE A 88 -7.66 7.36 -1.13
N LYS A 89 -7.07 8.47 -1.56
CA LYS A 89 -7.67 9.40 -2.52
C LYS A 89 -7.36 8.93 -3.94
N GLU A 90 -8.32 9.07 -4.84
CA GLU A 90 -8.19 8.69 -6.26
C GLU A 90 -7.56 7.29 -6.41
N PRO A 91 -8.18 6.24 -5.83
CA PRO A 91 -7.63 4.88 -5.90
C PRO A 91 -7.56 4.39 -7.35
N PHE A 92 -6.47 3.71 -7.70
CA PHE A 92 -6.31 3.10 -9.01
C PHE A 92 -6.93 1.70 -9.00
N PHE A 93 -8.09 1.52 -9.62
CA PHE A 93 -8.73 0.21 -9.72
C PHE A 93 -8.39 -0.52 -11.04
N PRO A 94 -8.17 -1.85 -11.02
CA PRO A 94 -8.01 -2.68 -9.83
C PRO A 94 -6.79 -2.25 -9.01
N LEU A 95 -6.84 -2.40 -7.68
CA LEU A 95 -5.71 -2.05 -6.82
C LEU A 95 -4.58 -3.03 -7.11
N ASN A 96 -3.52 -2.56 -7.74
CA ASN A 96 -2.38 -3.37 -8.14
C ASN A 96 -1.41 -3.51 -6.97
N VAL A 97 -1.54 -4.58 -6.19
CA VAL A 97 -0.67 -4.84 -5.05
C VAL A 97 0.53 -5.65 -5.49
N SER A 98 1.72 -5.06 -5.41
CA SER A 98 2.95 -5.73 -5.84
C SER A 98 3.41 -6.78 -4.83
N SER A 99 4.03 -7.84 -5.34
CA SER A 99 4.70 -8.85 -4.50
C SER A 99 5.80 -8.23 -3.64
N GLU A 100 6.43 -7.15 -4.12
CA GLU A 100 7.42 -6.39 -3.36
C GLU A 100 6.79 -5.78 -2.10
N LEU A 101 5.67 -5.06 -2.25
CA LEU A 101 4.96 -4.46 -1.12
C LEU A 101 4.54 -5.52 -0.10
N LEU A 102 3.94 -6.61 -0.56
CA LEU A 102 3.48 -7.70 0.32
C LEU A 102 4.65 -8.35 1.08
N THR A 103 5.79 -8.55 0.41
CA THR A 103 7.00 -9.09 1.04
C THR A 103 7.52 -8.15 2.12
N ARG A 104 7.59 -6.84 1.86
CA ARG A 104 8.03 -5.85 2.85
C ARG A 104 7.08 -5.74 4.03
N VAL A 105 5.77 -5.83 3.77
CA VAL A 105 4.73 -5.87 4.82
C VAL A 105 4.93 -7.09 5.70
N GLU A 106 5.06 -8.29 5.14
CA GLU A 106 5.27 -9.51 5.92
C GLU A 106 6.57 -9.48 6.73
N ALA A 107 7.66 -8.97 6.14
CA ALA A 107 8.97 -9.02 6.76
C ALA A 107 9.18 -7.94 7.85
N SER A 108 8.65 -6.74 7.66
CA SER A 108 9.11 -5.55 8.41
C SER A 108 8.00 -4.67 8.98
N VAL A 109 6.72 -4.95 8.71
CA VAL A 109 5.61 -4.21 9.34
C VAL A 109 5.24 -4.83 10.68
N ASN A 110 5.17 -4.00 11.71
CA ASN A 110 4.60 -4.34 13.01
C ASN A 110 3.39 -3.45 13.30
N GLU A 111 2.57 -3.82 14.28
CA GLU A 111 1.50 -2.96 14.79
C GLU A 111 1.99 -2.19 16.03
N ASN A 112 1.70 -0.90 16.09
CA ASN A 112 1.94 -0.11 17.31
C ASN A 112 0.86 -0.39 18.38
N SER A 113 0.95 0.26 19.54
CA SER A 113 0.00 0.10 20.65
C SER A 113 -1.46 0.33 20.28
N ASP A 114 -1.73 1.15 19.26
CA ASP A 114 -3.07 1.45 18.79
C ASP A 114 -3.55 0.48 17.71
N GLY A 115 -2.71 -0.48 17.29
CA GLY A 115 -2.96 -1.38 16.16
C GLY A 115 -2.71 -0.73 14.80
N THR A 116 -1.96 0.38 14.73
CA THR A 116 -1.58 1.03 13.47
C THR A 116 -0.37 0.31 12.88
N PRO A 117 -0.41 -0.12 11.61
CA PRO A 117 0.73 -0.76 10.98
C PRO A 117 1.86 0.26 10.77
N VAL A 118 3.07 -0.15 11.11
CA VAL A 118 4.29 0.65 11.05
C VAL A 118 5.37 -0.17 10.36
N TYR A 119 5.80 0.27 9.18
CA TYR A 119 7.01 -0.20 8.54
C TYR A 119 8.21 0.53 9.14
N ILE A 120 9.23 -0.19 9.58
CA ILE A 120 10.41 0.36 10.27
C ILE A 120 11.68 -0.06 9.54
N THR A 121 12.54 0.89 9.23
CA THR A 121 13.84 0.64 8.59
C THR A 121 14.91 1.61 9.06
N GLY A 122 16.19 1.21 9.02
CA GLY A 122 17.33 2.10 9.27
C GLY A 122 17.69 2.97 8.06
N GLU A 123 17.18 2.64 6.87
CA GLU A 123 17.60 3.27 5.63
C GLU A 123 16.46 4.10 5.01
N LYS A 124 16.74 5.37 4.71
CA LYS A 124 15.76 6.25 4.09
C LYS A 124 15.26 5.71 2.74
N VAL A 125 16.16 5.15 1.93
CA VAL A 125 15.83 4.63 0.59
C VAL A 125 14.78 3.52 0.66
N LEU A 126 14.85 2.67 1.70
CA LEU A 126 13.86 1.62 1.94
C LEU A 126 12.52 2.18 2.39
N ALA A 127 12.50 3.26 3.19
CA ALA A 127 11.27 3.97 3.57
C ALA A 127 10.63 4.66 2.35
N ASP A 128 11.43 5.36 1.55
CA ASP A 128 11.00 6.02 0.31
C ASP A 128 10.41 4.97 -0.66
N ARG A 129 11.10 3.83 -0.85
CA ARG A 129 10.58 2.73 -1.69
C ARG A 129 9.27 2.16 -1.17
N PHE A 130 9.13 1.97 0.14
CA PHE A 130 7.88 1.49 0.73
C PHE A 130 6.72 2.48 0.47
N THR A 131 6.98 3.79 0.56
CA THR A 131 5.97 4.81 0.23
C THR A 131 5.61 4.85 -1.25
N GLU A 132 6.58 4.70 -2.17
CA GLU A 132 6.30 4.57 -3.60
C GLU A 132 5.36 3.39 -3.90
N LEU A 133 5.60 2.25 -3.24
CA LEU A 133 4.78 1.05 -3.41
C LEU A 133 3.35 1.26 -2.89
N LEU A 134 3.15 2.04 -1.82
CA LEU A 134 1.81 2.42 -1.37
C LEU A 134 1.13 3.36 -2.37
N GLU A 135 1.86 4.33 -2.92
CA GLU A 135 1.34 5.30 -3.89
C GLU A 135 0.90 4.69 -5.23
N GLN A 136 1.38 3.48 -5.54
CA GLN A 136 0.88 2.68 -6.67
C GLN A 136 -0.58 2.25 -6.51
N LEU A 137 -1.18 2.39 -5.32
CA LEU A 137 -2.59 2.11 -5.06
C LEU A 137 -3.50 3.35 -5.27
N GLY A 138 -2.90 4.52 -5.44
CA GLY A 138 -3.54 5.85 -5.41
C GLY A 138 -2.87 6.75 -4.37
N ARG A 139 -3.49 7.88 -4.03
CA ARG A 139 -2.96 8.80 -3.01
C ARG A 139 -3.28 8.30 -1.60
N VAL A 140 -2.48 7.36 -1.10
CA VAL A 140 -2.61 6.79 0.25
C VAL A 140 -2.23 7.83 1.31
N GLU A 141 -3.05 7.98 2.34
CA GLU A 141 -2.70 8.81 3.51
C GLU A 141 -1.77 8.03 4.45
N TYR A 142 -0.47 8.35 4.40
CA TYR A 142 0.55 7.81 5.30
C TYR A 142 1.31 8.94 5.99
N SER A 143 2.09 8.59 7.02
CA SER A 143 2.99 9.51 7.73
C SER A 143 4.36 8.90 7.88
N VAL A 144 5.40 9.69 7.61
CA VAL A 144 6.80 9.29 7.76
C VAL A 144 7.40 10.01 8.95
N TYR A 145 7.99 9.26 9.87
CA TYR A 145 8.71 9.78 11.02
C TYR A 145 10.16 9.36 10.95
N SER A 146 11.06 10.20 11.47
CA SER A 146 12.46 9.87 11.69
C SER A 146 12.73 10.03 13.18
N ARG A 147 13.12 8.94 13.85
CA ARG A 147 13.43 8.89 15.29
C ARG A 147 14.55 7.86 15.52
N ASP A 148 15.50 8.19 16.39
CA ASP A 148 16.56 7.26 16.83
C ASP A 148 17.29 6.55 15.68
N SER A 149 17.65 7.30 14.63
CA SER A 149 18.31 6.76 13.43
C SER A 149 17.48 5.72 12.66
N ARG A 150 16.16 5.72 12.82
CA ARG A 150 15.20 4.88 12.08
C ARG A 150 14.13 5.72 11.42
N PHE A 151 13.57 5.17 10.35
CA PHE A 151 12.43 5.69 9.63
C PHE A 151 11.22 4.80 9.92
N GLU A 152 10.10 5.44 10.27
CA GLU A 152 8.81 4.78 10.49
C GLU A 152 7.82 5.28 9.45
N VAL A 153 7.24 4.37 8.66
CA VAL A 153 6.11 4.69 7.77
C VAL A 153 4.84 4.10 8.36
N ARG A 154 3.92 4.96 8.77
CA ARG A 154 2.60 4.59 9.30
C ARG A 154 1.55 4.75 8.21
N TYR A 155 0.78 3.71 7.94
CA TYR A 155 -0.20 3.70 6.85
C TYR A 155 -1.57 3.17 7.34
N PRO A 156 -2.65 3.29 6.52
CA PRO A 156 -4.00 2.96 6.97
C PRO A 156 -4.16 1.50 7.40
N LYS A 157 -4.75 1.26 8.58
CA LYS A 157 -5.00 -0.09 9.15
C LYS A 157 -5.74 -1.01 8.19
N PHE A 158 -6.73 -0.47 7.47
CA PHE A 158 -7.56 -1.26 6.57
C PHE A 158 -6.79 -1.80 5.36
N LEU A 159 -5.70 -1.13 4.94
CA LEU A 159 -4.82 -1.65 3.90
C LEU A 159 -4.05 -2.86 4.42
N ASN A 160 -3.54 -2.81 5.65
CA ASN A 160 -2.87 -3.96 6.25
C ASN A 160 -3.83 -5.16 6.40
N GLN A 161 -5.08 -4.92 6.77
CA GLN A 161 -6.13 -5.95 6.81
C GLN A 161 -6.40 -6.53 5.41
N LEU A 162 -6.45 -5.68 4.38
CA LEU A 162 -6.62 -6.11 3.00
C LEU A 162 -5.45 -6.98 2.54
N PHE A 163 -4.21 -6.61 2.87
CA PHE A 163 -3.00 -7.34 2.45
C PHE A 163 -2.87 -8.73 3.09
N ARG A 164 -3.28 -8.91 4.35
CA ARG A 164 -3.18 -10.19 5.08
C ARG A 164 -3.92 -11.36 4.41
N GLY A 165 -4.95 -11.08 3.61
CA GLY A 165 -5.73 -12.10 2.91
C GLY A 165 -5.18 -12.50 1.54
N ILE A 166 -4.08 -11.90 1.09
CA ILE A 166 -3.59 -12.05 -0.28
C ILE A 166 -2.51 -13.12 -0.36
N SER A 167 -2.73 -14.12 -1.22
CA SER A 167 -1.67 -15.05 -1.62
C SER A 167 -0.75 -14.36 -2.63
N TYR A 168 0.56 -14.47 -2.43
CA TYR A 168 1.56 -13.88 -3.31
C TYR A 168 2.85 -14.70 -3.35
N GLU A 169 3.58 -14.57 -4.45
CA GLU A 169 4.95 -15.07 -4.55
C GLU A 169 5.89 -14.05 -3.91
N THR A 170 6.72 -14.50 -2.97
CA THR A 170 7.70 -13.66 -2.27
C THR A 170 8.67 -13.03 -3.26
N ASN A 171 8.81 -11.71 -3.20
CA ASN A 171 9.85 -11.00 -3.94
C ASN A 171 11.19 -11.19 -3.23
N PHE A 172 12.08 -11.98 -3.84
CA PHE A 172 13.33 -12.37 -3.20
C PHE A 172 14.25 -11.18 -2.90
N SER A 173 14.38 -10.21 -3.81
CA SER A 173 15.17 -9.00 -3.59
C SER A 173 14.65 -8.15 -2.44
N ALA A 174 13.32 -7.99 -2.33
CA ALA A 174 12.72 -7.30 -1.19
C ALA A 174 12.98 -8.06 0.11
N LEU A 175 12.90 -9.40 0.09
CA LEU A 175 13.20 -10.19 1.27
C LEU A 175 14.67 -10.03 1.69
N ILE A 176 15.60 -9.97 0.73
CA ILE A 176 17.01 -9.66 0.99
C ILE A 176 17.12 -8.27 1.59
N ASP A 177 16.50 -7.23 1.03
CA ASP A 177 16.49 -5.87 1.60
C ASP A 177 16.07 -5.87 3.07
N GLU A 178 15.01 -6.61 3.42
CA GLU A 178 14.45 -6.60 4.77
C GLU A 178 15.17 -7.51 5.77
N LYS A 179 15.61 -8.70 5.35
CA LYS A 179 16.07 -9.78 6.25
C LYS A 179 17.34 -10.50 5.81
N GLY A 180 17.83 -10.25 4.60
CA GLY A 180 19.04 -10.91 4.10
C GLY A 180 20.30 -10.47 4.86
N GLU A 181 21.23 -11.42 5.01
CA GLU A 181 22.59 -11.20 5.50
C GLU A 181 23.57 -11.59 4.38
N ILE A 182 24.63 -10.80 4.19
CA ILE A 182 25.64 -11.04 3.14
C ILE A 182 26.93 -11.42 3.82
N LYS A 183 27.43 -12.63 3.54
CA LYS A 183 28.61 -13.18 4.21
C LYS A 183 29.33 -14.19 3.34
N ASP A 184 30.67 -14.12 3.33
CA ASP A 184 31.56 -15.12 2.73
C ASP A 184 31.20 -15.53 1.29
N GLY A 185 30.82 -14.56 0.44
CA GLY A 185 30.44 -14.79 -0.96
C GLY A 185 28.97 -15.18 -1.17
N THR A 186 28.16 -15.21 -0.10
CA THR A 186 26.78 -15.71 -0.16
C THR A 186 25.77 -14.73 0.41
N ILE A 187 24.52 -14.85 -0.04
CA ILE A 187 23.35 -14.17 0.52
C ILE A 187 22.52 -15.20 1.28
N LEU A 188 22.39 -14.98 2.58
CA LEU A 188 21.63 -15.80 3.51
C LEU A 188 20.30 -15.13 3.81
N VAL A 189 19.18 -15.80 3.54
CA VAL A 189 17.87 -15.27 3.87
C VAL A 189 16.85 -16.37 4.12
N ARG A 190 16.26 -16.36 5.34
CA ARG A 190 15.44 -17.48 5.86
C ARG A 190 16.23 -18.80 5.74
N ASP A 191 15.70 -19.75 4.97
CA ASP A 191 16.27 -21.09 4.79
C ASP A 191 16.99 -21.23 3.45
N ARG A 192 17.30 -20.11 2.79
CA ARG A 192 17.95 -20.06 1.48
C ARG A 192 19.33 -19.44 1.58
N GLU A 193 20.25 -20.05 0.87
CA GLU A 193 21.61 -19.58 0.64
C GLU A 193 21.82 -19.55 -0.87
N ILE A 194 22.31 -18.42 -1.38
CA ILE A 194 22.66 -18.28 -2.79
C ILE A 194 24.05 -17.66 -2.90
N ASP A 195 24.80 -18.03 -3.93
CA ASP A 195 26.04 -17.35 -4.26
C ASP A 195 25.73 -15.92 -4.71
N ILE A 196 26.56 -14.98 -4.30
CA ILE A 196 26.47 -13.59 -4.76
C ILE A 196 26.64 -13.53 -6.28
N SER A 197 27.40 -14.40 -6.93
CA SER A 197 27.52 -14.42 -8.40
C SER A 197 26.18 -14.67 -9.11
N ASP A 198 25.29 -15.41 -8.45
CA ASP A 198 24.03 -15.89 -9.05
C ASP A 198 22.87 -14.93 -8.81
N PHE A 199 23.07 -13.90 -7.98
CA PHE A 199 22.06 -12.90 -7.69
C PHE A 199 22.02 -11.80 -8.78
N ASP A 200 20.95 -11.73 -9.56
CA ASP A 200 20.74 -10.69 -10.59
C ASP A 200 19.69 -9.64 -10.20
N GLY A 201 19.13 -9.75 -8.99
CA GLY A 201 18.08 -8.87 -8.49
C GLY A 201 18.54 -7.46 -8.15
N LYS A 202 17.60 -6.51 -8.12
CA LYS A 202 17.82 -5.14 -7.65
C LYS A 202 17.55 -5.03 -6.15
N LEU A 203 18.54 -4.56 -5.39
CA LEU A 203 18.39 -4.18 -3.99
C LEU A 203 18.21 -2.67 -3.83
N TYR A 204 17.49 -2.28 -2.79
CA TYR A 204 17.32 -0.90 -2.37
C TYR A 204 18.07 -0.59 -1.07
N SER A 205 18.42 -1.63 -0.30
CA SER A 205 19.33 -1.50 0.84
C SER A 205 20.72 -1.13 0.32
N ARG A 206 21.19 0.05 0.73
CA ARG A 206 22.48 0.60 0.36
C ARG A 206 23.61 -0.21 0.98
N GLU A 207 23.46 -0.57 2.26
CA GLU A 207 24.42 -1.42 2.97
C GLU A 207 24.60 -2.74 2.24
N LYS A 208 23.50 -3.42 1.91
CA LYS A 208 23.55 -4.72 1.23
C LYS A 208 24.06 -4.62 -0.20
N SER A 209 23.66 -3.57 -0.92
CA SER A 209 24.19 -3.29 -2.26
C SER A 209 25.70 -3.06 -2.24
N PHE A 210 26.21 -2.37 -1.22
CA PHE A 210 27.63 -2.11 -1.05
C PHE A 210 28.40 -3.39 -0.73
N GLU A 211 27.91 -4.22 0.20
CA GLU A 211 28.52 -5.51 0.54
C GLU A 211 28.58 -6.47 -0.65
N ILE A 212 27.50 -6.56 -1.44
CA ILE A 212 27.52 -7.34 -2.69
C ILE A 212 28.57 -6.81 -3.67
N ALA A 213 28.63 -5.49 -3.86
CA ALA A 213 29.59 -4.88 -4.78
C ALA A 213 31.05 -5.12 -4.33
N LEU A 214 31.32 -5.04 -3.02
CA LEU A 214 32.63 -5.36 -2.45
C LEU A 214 33.04 -6.80 -2.75
N GLN A 215 32.14 -7.76 -2.50
CA GLN A 215 32.46 -9.18 -2.69
C GLN A 215 32.59 -9.56 -4.18
N ARG A 216 31.91 -8.84 -5.08
CA ARG A 216 32.09 -8.96 -6.54
C ARG A 216 33.29 -8.21 -7.11
N SER A 217 33.99 -7.40 -6.30
CA SER A 217 34.99 -6.45 -6.79
C SER A 217 34.45 -5.48 -7.86
N ASP A 218 33.16 -5.11 -7.77
CA ASP A 218 32.48 -4.19 -8.70
C ASP A 218 32.85 -2.73 -8.38
N SER A 219 33.98 -2.30 -8.93
CA SER A 219 34.58 -0.98 -8.66
C SER A 219 33.69 0.18 -9.09
N ASP A 220 32.92 0.01 -10.17
CA ASP A 220 32.02 1.03 -10.69
C ASP A 220 30.85 1.25 -9.72
N LYS A 221 30.24 0.15 -9.25
CA LYS A 221 29.14 0.24 -8.29
C LYS A 221 29.57 0.80 -6.94
N ILE A 222 30.77 0.44 -6.49
CA ILE A 222 31.39 0.99 -5.27
C ILE A 222 31.55 2.51 -5.41
N ALA A 223 32.11 2.98 -6.53
CA ALA A 223 32.32 4.40 -6.77
C ALA A 223 31.01 5.19 -6.84
N GLU A 224 29.98 4.65 -7.50
CA GLU A 224 28.62 5.21 -7.54
C GLU A 224 28.07 5.42 -6.13
N LEU A 225 28.07 4.35 -5.32
CA LEU A 225 27.54 4.40 -3.95
C LEU A 225 28.33 5.41 -3.09
N MET A 226 29.66 5.43 -3.19
CA MET A 226 30.48 6.41 -2.46
C MET A 226 30.22 7.87 -2.85
N ALA A 227 29.97 8.14 -4.14
CA ALA A 227 29.68 9.48 -4.64
C ALA A 227 28.34 10.02 -4.11
N GLU A 228 27.32 9.17 -4.01
CA GLU A 228 26.02 9.54 -3.42
C GLU A 228 26.16 10.00 -1.96
N GLU A 229 27.02 9.32 -1.19
CA GLU A 229 27.23 9.67 0.23
C GLU A 229 28.09 10.90 0.41
N SER A 230 29.10 11.07 -0.44
CA SER A 230 29.87 12.31 -0.50
C SER A 230 28.98 13.51 -0.79
N THR A 231 27.97 13.34 -1.66
CA THR A 231 27.01 14.39 -2.00
C THR A 231 26.04 14.69 -0.86
N LYS A 232 25.55 13.66 -0.14
CA LYS A 232 24.73 13.84 1.06
C LYS A 232 25.48 14.57 2.16
N VAL A 233 26.73 14.17 2.45
CA VAL A 233 27.56 14.80 3.48
C VAL A 233 27.83 16.26 3.15
N ARG A 234 28.15 16.58 1.89
CA ARG A 234 28.32 17.98 1.46
C ARG A 234 27.06 18.82 1.62
N ARG A 235 25.87 18.27 1.34
CA ARG A 235 24.59 18.97 1.57
C ARG A 235 24.26 19.17 3.04
N MET A 236 24.74 18.30 3.93
CA MET A 236 24.55 18.44 5.37
C MET A 236 25.54 19.42 6.01
N ILE A 237 26.75 19.57 5.45
CA ILE A 237 27.79 20.50 5.95
C ILE A 237 27.68 21.90 5.31
N GLY A 238 27.02 22.02 4.15
CA GLY A 238 26.81 23.27 3.43
C GLY A 238 25.59 24.11 3.85
N ASN A 239 24.89 23.69 4.91
CA ASN A 239 23.85 24.45 5.63
C ASN A 239 24.37 24.82 7.03
#